data_AF-A0A1H0ZXL4-F1
#
_entry.id   AF-A0A1H0ZXL4-F1
#
_cell.length_a   1.000
_cell.length_b   1.000
_cell.length_c   1.000
_cell.angle_alpha   90.00
_cell.angle_beta   90.00
_cell.angle_gamma   90.00
#
_symmetry.space_group_name_H-M   'P 1'
#
loop_
_entity.id
_entity.type
_entity.pdbx_description
1 polymer ?
#
loop_
_entity_poly.entity_id
_entity_poly.type
_entity_poly.pdbx_seq_one_letter_code
_entity_poly.pdbx_strand_id
1 'polypeptide(L)'
;MKANGATSAVGASSSGLPHEAAFSELEQALTLKHAGEVAHVRALAELGRSALREARQGGVRGMASDMELRSVAAEAAGMARSTDRRVQREIDHAMTVVDDYPAVFAAWV
;
A
#
# COMPACT_ATOMS: atom_id res chain seq x y z
N MET A 1 -55.86 -21.64 38.93
CA MET A 1 -55.02 -22.84 38.71
C MET A 1 -54.75 -22.96 37.21
N LYS A 2 -53.45 -23.02 36.83
CA LYS A 2 -52.85 -23.48 35.53
C LYS A 2 -53.17 -22.62 34.28
N ALA A 3 -52.22 -22.28 33.39
CA ALA A 3 -50.79 -22.58 33.28
C ALA A 3 -50.06 -21.47 32.49
N ASN A 4 -48.86 -21.12 32.95
CA ASN A 4 -47.79 -20.51 32.14
C ASN A 4 -47.19 -21.57 31.22
N GLY A 5 -46.74 -21.19 30.02
CA GLY A 5 -45.77 -21.99 29.28
C GLY A 5 -45.85 -21.84 27.76
N ALA A 6 -45.38 -20.71 27.23
CA ALA A 6 -44.92 -20.64 25.84
C ALA A 6 -43.51 -20.03 25.84
N THR A 7 -42.57 -20.81 26.35
CA THR A 7 -41.14 -20.62 26.08
C THR A 7 -40.92 -21.03 24.62
N SER A 8 -40.80 -20.07 23.70
CA SER A 8 -40.36 -20.34 22.33
C SER A 8 -39.84 -19.08 21.68
N ALA A 9 -38.56 -18.82 21.94
CA ALA A 9 -37.61 -18.39 20.92
C ALA A 9 -36.22 -18.59 21.55
N VAL A 10 -35.78 -19.84 21.56
CA VAL A 10 -34.33 -20.10 21.48
C VAL A 10 -33.92 -19.41 20.19
N GLY A 11 -33.41 -18.19 20.32
CA GLY A 11 -32.71 -17.52 19.24
C GLY A 11 -31.64 -18.48 18.80
N ALA A 12 -31.84 -19.05 17.61
CA ALA A 12 -30.91 -19.94 16.97
C ALA A 12 -29.55 -19.25 16.96
N SER A 13 -28.66 -19.75 17.82
CA SER A 13 -27.23 -19.84 17.61
C SER A 13 -26.66 -18.79 16.66
N SER A 14 -26.09 -17.73 17.24
CA SER A 14 -24.88 -17.14 16.66
C SER A 14 -23.80 -18.22 16.69
N SER A 15 -23.89 -19.20 15.79
CA SER A 15 -22.84 -20.19 15.53
C SER A 15 -21.73 -19.55 14.69
N GLY A 16 -21.37 -18.31 15.05
CA GLY A 16 -20.11 -17.75 14.64
C GLY A 16 -19.12 -18.00 15.75
N LEU A 17 -17.97 -18.58 15.43
CA LEU A 17 -16.88 -18.68 16.39
C LEU A 17 -16.63 -17.28 16.98
N PRO A 18 -16.21 -17.13 18.25
CA PRO A 18 -16.10 -15.83 18.95
C PRO A 18 -15.26 -14.74 18.24
N HIS A 19 -14.58 -15.08 17.15
CA HIS A 19 -13.69 -14.22 16.38
C HIS A 19 -14.03 -14.12 14.89
N GLU A 20 -15.07 -14.79 14.38
CA GLU A 20 -15.35 -14.84 12.94
C GLU A 20 -15.53 -13.45 12.31
N ALA A 21 -16.33 -12.59 12.96
CA ALA A 21 -16.52 -11.21 12.50
C ALA A 21 -15.22 -10.40 12.51
N ALA A 22 -14.39 -10.56 13.55
CA ALA A 22 -13.12 -9.86 13.66
C ALA A 22 -12.10 -10.34 12.60
N PHE A 23 -12.08 -11.63 12.29
CA PHE A 23 -11.26 -12.17 11.20
C PHE A 23 -11.73 -11.68 9.83
N SER A 24 -13.05 -11.60 9.59
CA SER A 24 -13.60 -11.03 8.35
C SER A 24 -13.25 -9.55 8.18
N GLU A 25 -13.29 -8.77 9.27
CA GLU A 25 -12.86 -7.36 9.24
C GLU A 25 -11.36 -7.24 8.95
N LEU A 26 -10.52 -8.07 9.58
CA LEU A 26 -9.09 -8.11 9.34
C LEU A 26 -8.77 -8.49 7.89
N GLU A 27 -9.46 -9.48 7.32
CA GLU A 27 -9.29 -9.90 5.93
C GLU A 27 -9.58 -8.74 4.95
N GLN A 28 -10.66 -8.01 5.17
CA GLN A 28 -11.00 -6.83 4.38
C GLN A 28 -9.94 -5.73 4.52
N ALA A 29 -9.49 -5.46 5.74
CA ALA A 29 -8.43 -4.48 6.00
C ALA A 29 -7.11 -4.87 5.31
N LEU A 30 -6.73 -6.15 5.35
CA LEU A 30 -5.53 -6.66 4.69
C LEU A 30 -5.65 -6.59 3.16
N THR A 31 -6.83 -6.87 2.60
CA THR A 31 -7.09 -6.73 1.17
C THR A 31 -6.90 -5.28 0.71
N LEU A 32 -7.47 -4.32 1.45
CA LEU A 32 -7.31 -2.89 1.17
C LEU A 32 -5.86 -2.43 1.33
N LYS A 33 -5.18 -2.90 2.39
CA LYS A 33 -3.77 -2.60 2.64
C LYS A 33 -2.91 -3.09 1.48
N HIS A 34 -3.10 -4.33 1.06
CA HIS A 34 -2.35 -4.95 -0.03
C HIS A 34 -2.55 -4.22 -1.37
N ALA A 35 -3.81 -3.91 -1.72
CA ALA A 35 -4.10 -3.10 -2.90
C ALA A 35 -3.45 -1.71 -2.82
N GLY A 36 -3.46 -1.09 -1.63
CA GLY A 36 -2.77 0.17 -1.36
C GLY A 36 -1.25 0.07 -1.51
N GLU A 37 -0.63 -1.01 -1.04
CA GLU A 37 0.82 -1.26 -1.18
C GLU A 37 1.22 -1.40 -2.65
N VAL A 38 0.45 -2.14 -3.45
CA VAL A 38 0.69 -2.26 -4.89
C VAL A 38 0.58 -0.88 -5.57
N ALA A 39 -0.45 -0.10 -5.25
CA ALA A 39 -0.63 1.25 -5.79
C ALA A 39 0.50 2.19 -5.37
N HIS A 40 0.94 2.11 -4.11
CA HIS A 40 2.05 2.88 -3.56
C HIS A 40 3.34 2.59 -4.34
N VAL A 41 3.70 1.32 -4.53
CA VAL A 41 4.92 0.93 -5.27
C VAL A 41 4.87 1.42 -6.72
N ARG A 42 3.72 1.32 -7.40
CA ARG A 42 3.56 1.89 -8.76
C ARG A 42 3.79 3.40 -8.78
N ALA A 43 3.23 4.12 -7.81
CA ALA A 43 3.33 5.57 -7.73
C ALA A 43 4.78 6.02 -7.48
N LEU A 44 5.50 5.36 -6.56
CA LEU A 44 6.91 5.68 -6.30
C LEU A 44 7.81 5.39 -7.51
N ALA A 45 7.58 4.27 -8.19
CA ALA A 45 8.32 3.96 -9.41
C ALA A 45 8.08 5.02 -10.50
N GLU A 46 6.84 5.47 -10.67
CA GLU A 46 6.53 6.54 -11.62
C GLU A 46 7.15 7.89 -11.22
N LEU A 47 7.17 8.21 -9.92
CA LEU A 47 7.81 9.41 -9.41
C LEU A 47 9.31 9.42 -9.73
N GLY A 48 10.00 8.31 -9.47
CA GLY A 48 11.40 8.14 -9.83
C GLY A 48 11.65 8.25 -11.34
N ARG A 49 10.81 7.61 -12.16
CA ARG A 49 10.89 7.75 -13.63
C ARG A 49 10.68 9.20 -14.08
N SER A 50 9.76 9.94 -13.47
CA SER A 50 9.53 11.36 -13.78
C SER A 50 10.76 12.21 -13.46
N ALA A 51 11.33 12.07 -12.27
CA ALA A 51 12.55 12.77 -11.88
C ALA A 51 13.72 12.47 -12.86
N LEU A 52 13.88 11.21 -13.29
CA LEU A 52 14.89 10.85 -14.29
C LEU A 52 14.60 11.42 -15.69
N ARG A 53 13.33 11.65 -16.06
CA ARG A 53 12.99 12.30 -17.34
C ARG A 53 13.31 13.79 -17.29
N GLU A 54 12.99 14.46 -16.18
CA GLU A 54 13.29 15.88 -15.97
C GLU A 54 14.81 16.13 -15.92
N ALA A 55 15.56 15.30 -15.20
CA ALA A 55 17.02 15.41 -15.13
C ALA A 55 17.72 15.28 -16.49
N ARG A 56 17.16 14.50 -17.43
CA ARG A 56 17.69 14.38 -18.80
C ARG A 56 17.50 15.66 -19.60
N GLN A 57 16.46 16.45 -19.31
CA GLN A 57 16.22 17.74 -19.95
C GLN A 57 17.19 18.83 -19.45
N GLY A 58 17.71 18.69 -18.22
CA GLY A 58 18.63 19.64 -17.58
C GLY A 58 20.12 19.52 -17.95
N GLY A 59 20.52 18.53 -18.76
CA GLY A 59 21.81 18.57 -19.49
C GLY A 59 23.09 18.03 -18.82
N VAL A 60 23.06 17.45 -17.62
CA VAL A 60 24.24 16.74 -17.03
C VAL A 60 23.82 15.43 -16.36
N ARG A 61 24.35 14.28 -16.80
CA ARG A 61 24.08 12.97 -16.17
C ARG A 61 24.76 12.88 -14.80
N GLY A 62 24.08 12.31 -13.81
CA GLY A 62 24.59 12.13 -12.45
C GLY A 62 24.05 13.15 -11.47
N MET A 63 24.64 14.35 -11.41
CA MET A 63 24.29 15.35 -10.39
C MET A 63 22.86 15.92 -10.56
N ALA A 64 22.43 16.23 -11.79
CA ALA A 64 21.06 16.71 -12.03
C ALA A 64 20.04 15.61 -11.68
N SER A 65 20.32 14.37 -12.06
CA SER A 65 19.49 13.20 -11.71
C SER A 65 19.32 13.01 -10.21
N ASP A 66 20.41 13.18 -9.48
CA ASP A 66 20.45 13.05 -8.03
C ASP A 66 19.77 14.24 -7.31
N MET A 67 19.82 15.45 -7.89
CA MET A 67 19.05 16.60 -7.42
C MET A 67 17.54 16.41 -7.62
N GLU A 68 17.11 16.01 -8.82
CA GLU A 68 15.69 15.77 -9.09
C GLU A 68 15.11 14.67 -8.21
N LEU A 69 15.85 13.57 -8.03
CA LEU A 69 15.43 12.48 -7.13
C LEU A 69 15.32 12.93 -5.67
N ARG A 70 16.22 13.79 -5.19
CA ARG A 70 16.11 14.35 -3.83
C ARG A 70 14.92 15.29 -3.69
N SER A 71 14.67 16.12 -4.71
CA SER A 71 13.55 17.05 -4.72
C SER A 71 12.22 16.32 -4.57
N VAL A 72 11.97 15.33 -5.44
CA VAL A 72 10.72 14.53 -5.40
C VAL A 72 10.62 13.68 -4.14
N ALA A 73 11.74 13.15 -3.62
CA ALA A 73 11.73 12.38 -2.38
C ALA A 73 11.36 13.22 -1.16
N ALA A 74 11.82 14.48 -1.11
CA ALA A 74 11.47 15.41 -0.04
C ALA A 74 9.98 15.78 -0.06
N GLU A 75 9.43 16.06 -1.25
CA GLU A 75 8.00 16.35 -1.41
C GLU A 75 7.14 15.14 -0.99
N ALA A 76 7.50 13.94 -1.47
CA ALA A 76 6.81 12.71 -1.12
C ALA A 76 6.97 12.33 0.36
N ALA A 77 8.10 12.62 1.00
CA ALA A 77 8.29 12.43 2.44
C ALA A 77 7.37 13.33 3.27
N GLY A 78 7.16 14.58 2.84
CA GLY A 78 6.18 15.48 3.42
C GLY A 78 4.76 14.91 3.37
N MET A 79 4.36 14.35 2.23
CA MET A 79 3.04 13.70 2.07
C MET A 79 2.91 12.42 2.93
N ALA A 80 3.95 11.60 2.96
CA ALA A 80 3.95 10.30 3.64
C ALA A 80 4.18 10.39 5.16
N ARG A 81 4.48 11.58 5.70
CA ARG A 81 4.98 11.76 7.09
C ARG A 81 6.17 10.85 7.38
N SER A 82 7.09 10.79 6.43
CA SER A 82 8.28 9.95 6.43
C SER A 82 9.54 10.82 6.38
N THR A 83 10.72 10.19 6.26
CA THR A 83 11.97 10.92 6.04
C THR A 83 12.37 10.82 4.57
N ASP A 84 12.98 11.86 4.03
CA ASP A 84 13.44 11.92 2.63
C ASP A 84 14.33 10.72 2.29
N ARG A 85 15.26 10.36 3.19
CA ARG A 85 16.14 9.20 3.02
C ARG A 85 15.40 7.87 2.97
N ARG A 86 14.28 7.75 3.68
CA ARG A 86 13.43 6.56 3.61
C ARG A 86 12.70 6.52 2.28
N VAL A 87 12.05 7.62 1.90
CA VAL A 87 11.30 7.70 0.64
C VAL A 87 12.21 7.51 -0.56
N GLN A 88 13.41 8.07 -0.55
CA GLN A 88 14.41 7.84 -1.61
C GLN A 88 14.71 6.35 -1.79
N ARG A 89 14.94 5.60 -0.70
CA ARG A 89 15.15 4.14 -0.77
C ARG A 89 13.91 3.39 -1.26
N GLU A 90 12.72 3.86 -0.88
CA GLU A 90 11.46 3.26 -1.34
C GLU A 90 11.24 3.52 -2.83
N ILE A 91 11.61 4.69 -3.36
CA ILE A 91 11.62 5.00 -4.80
C ILE A 91 12.60 4.08 -5.53
N ASP A 92 13.85 3.99 -5.07
CA ASP A 92 14.86 3.13 -5.70
C ASP A 92 14.39 1.66 -5.75
N HIS A 93 13.86 1.16 -4.62
CA HIS A 93 13.33 -0.20 -4.55
C HIS A 93 12.11 -0.40 -5.46
N ALA A 94 11.18 0.55 -5.48
CA ALA A 94 10.00 0.49 -6.33
C ALA A 94 10.36 0.47 -7.81
N MET A 95 11.33 1.29 -8.24
CA MET A 95 11.84 1.26 -9.61
C MET A 95 12.44 -0.11 -9.94
N THR A 96 13.30 -0.66 -9.08
CA THR A 96 13.84 -2.02 -9.28
C THR A 96 12.74 -3.08 -9.40
N VAL A 97 11.77 -3.10 -8.50
CA VAL A 97 10.72 -4.13 -8.51
C VAL A 97 9.84 -4.01 -9.77
N VAL A 98 9.42 -2.79 -10.12
CA VAL A 98 8.51 -2.55 -11.24
C VAL A 98 9.21 -2.71 -12.58
N ASP A 99 10.44 -2.23 -12.71
CA ASP A 99 11.15 -2.18 -13.99
C ASP A 99 11.97 -3.46 -14.24
N ASP A 100 12.65 -4.01 -13.22
CA ASP A 100 13.53 -5.18 -13.39
C ASP A 100 12.79 -6.52 -13.15
N TYR A 101 11.71 -6.51 -12.35
CA TYR A 101 10.94 -7.71 -12.01
C TYR A 101 9.43 -7.59 -12.32
N PRO A 102 9.03 -7.16 -13.54
CA PRO A 102 7.63 -6.85 -13.85
C PRO A 102 6.70 -8.06 -13.72
N ALA A 103 7.18 -9.28 -13.99
CA ALA A 103 6.40 -10.50 -13.82
C ALA A 103 6.14 -10.83 -12.34
N VAL A 104 7.13 -10.58 -11.46
CA VAL A 104 6.96 -10.75 -10.01
C VAL A 104 5.97 -9.73 -9.49
N PHE A 105 6.11 -8.48 -9.92
CA PHE A 105 5.21 -7.41 -9.51
C PHE A 105 3.78 -7.62 -10.02
N ALA A 106 3.60 -8.17 -11.21
CA ALA A 106 2.28 -8.51 -11.74
C ALA A 106 1.58 -9.60 -10.90
N ALA A 107 2.33 -10.52 -10.30
CA ALA A 107 1.80 -11.56 -9.41
C ALA A 107 1.38 -11.04 -8.03
N TRP A 108 1.60 -9.75 -7.73
CA TRP A 108 1.11 -9.12 -6.51
C TRP A 108 -0.35 -8.67 -6.62
N VAL A 109 -0.98 -8.69 -7.80
CA VAL A 109 -2.40 -8.35 -8.01
C VAL A 109 -3.21 -9.61 -8.27
#